data_AF-A0A6I1ZP11-F1
#
_entry.id   AF-A0A6I1ZP11-F1
#
_cell.length_a   1.000
_cell.length_b   1.000
_cell.length_c   1.000
_cell.angle_alpha   90.00
_cell.angle_beta   90.00
_cell.angle_gamma   90.00
#
_symmetry.space_group_name_H-M   'P 1'
#
loop_
_entity.id
_entity.type
_entity.pdbx_description
1 polymer ?
#
loop_
_entity_poly.entity_id
_entity_poly.type
_entity_poly.pdbx_seq_one_letter_code
_entity_poly.pdbx_strand_id
1 'polypeptide(L)'
;MLAYAYALKSGSTDTDAAEVSNARRAQRDTRAEAQLVASDAVLEIESRVNAQLTTAYRHLMQAAAEADSSARQAKLQRVIALLNTIIEQQGHVRALMRLEVRATEALPDWYSPEIGPAAHLHQGP
;
A
#
# COMPACT_ATOMS: atom_id res chain seq x y z
N MET A 1 -6.26 43.32 30.44
CA MET A 1 -6.15 42.37 29.31
C MET A 1 -4.84 42.54 28.53
N LEU A 2 -3.68 42.47 29.19
CA LEU A 2 -2.36 42.51 28.54
C LEU A 2 -1.59 41.18 28.69
N ALA A 3 -1.93 40.37 29.70
CA ALA A 3 -1.34 39.06 29.93
C ALA A 3 -1.74 38.01 28.87
N TYR A 4 -2.96 38.08 28.33
CA TYR A 4 -3.46 37.14 27.31
C TYR A 4 -2.81 37.37 25.93
N ALA A 5 -2.50 38.64 25.61
CA ALA A 5 -1.78 38.99 24.39
C ALA A 5 -0.28 38.61 24.47
N TYR A 6 0.30 38.62 25.68
CA TYR A 6 1.67 38.15 25.89
C TYR A 6 1.77 36.62 25.81
N ALA A 7 0.76 35.89 26.30
CA ALA A 7 0.68 34.43 26.22
C ALA A 7 0.61 33.91 24.76
N LEU A 8 -0.15 34.61 23.89
CA LEU A 8 -0.20 34.29 22.45
C LEU A 8 1.07 34.70 21.69
N LYS A 9 1.84 35.67 22.20
CA LYS A 9 3.15 36.04 21.65
C LYS A 9 4.30 35.18 22.20
N SER A 10 4.08 34.51 23.33
CA SER A 10 5.05 33.62 23.98
C SER A 10 4.85 32.14 23.68
N GLY A 11 3.70 31.75 23.10
CA GLY A 11 3.56 30.48 22.40
C GLY A 11 4.39 30.56 21.14
N SER A 12 5.60 30.02 21.20
CA SER A 12 6.56 30.14 20.11
C SER A 12 5.96 29.48 18.87
N THR A 13 5.85 30.23 17.78
CA THR A 13 5.59 29.66 16.45
C THR A 13 6.58 28.55 16.12
N ASP A 14 7.76 28.56 16.75
CA ASP A 14 8.78 27.53 16.61
C ASP A 14 8.43 26.24 17.36
N THR A 15 7.67 26.30 18.47
CA THR A 15 7.19 25.07 19.16
C THR A 15 6.13 24.36 18.36
N ASP A 16 5.16 25.10 17.80
CA ASP A 16 4.12 24.53 16.93
C ASP A 16 4.74 24.01 15.61
N ALA A 17 5.71 24.72 15.04
CA ALA A 17 6.43 24.28 13.85
C ALA A 17 7.28 23.03 14.11
N ALA A 18 7.90 22.92 15.28
CA ALA A 18 8.66 21.73 15.68
C ALA A 18 7.76 20.51 15.88
N GLU A 19 6.58 20.68 16.50
CA GLU A 19 5.59 19.62 16.66
C GLU A 19 5.05 19.12 15.31
N VAL A 20 4.71 20.05 14.40
CA VAL A 20 4.28 19.71 13.04
C VAL A 20 5.39 19.01 12.25
N SER A 21 6.64 19.45 12.38
CA SER A 21 7.79 18.81 11.74
C SER A 21 7.99 17.38 12.24
N ASN A 22 7.87 17.16 13.56
CA ASN A 22 7.95 15.84 14.17
C ASN A 22 6.79 14.93 13.75
N ALA A 23 5.57 15.44 13.70
CA ALA A 23 4.40 14.70 13.22
C ALA A 23 4.55 14.30 11.75
N ARG A 24 5.07 15.19 10.90
CA ARG A 24 5.36 14.90 9.48
C ARG A 24 6.45 13.84 9.33
N ARG A 25 7.49 13.87 10.16
CA ARG A 25 8.53 12.82 10.17
C ARG A 25 7.95 11.47 10.59
N ALA A 26 7.21 11.43 11.70
CA ALA A 26 6.55 10.21 12.17
C ALA A 26 5.60 9.62 11.10
N GLN A 27 4.83 10.46 10.41
CA GLN A 27 3.96 10.01 9.32
C GLN A 27 4.75 9.41 8.14
N ARG A 28 5.90 9.99 7.79
CA ARG A 28 6.78 9.44 6.75
C ARG A 28 7.37 8.10 7.17
N ASP A 29 7.80 7.99 8.42
CA ASP A 29 8.39 6.76 8.96
C ASP A 29 7.35 5.64 9.01
N THR A 30 6.15 5.90 9.53
CA THR A 30 5.03 4.94 9.51
C THR A 30 4.65 4.53 8.08
N ARG A 31 4.72 5.45 7.12
CA ARG A 31 4.47 5.13 5.70
C ARG A 31 5.57 4.26 5.11
N ALA A 32 6.84 4.51 5.45
CA ALA A 32 7.96 3.69 5.01
C ALA A 32 7.86 2.26 5.61
N GLU A 33 7.53 2.13 6.89
CA GLU A 33 7.28 0.85 7.54
C GLU A 33 6.11 0.09 6.88
N ALA A 34 5.00 0.78 6.61
CA ALA A 34 3.85 0.17 5.94
C ALA A 34 4.19 -0.32 4.52
N GLN A 35 5.08 0.37 3.80
CA GLN A 35 5.56 -0.04 2.48
C GLN A 35 6.47 -1.28 2.56
N LEU A 36 7.34 -1.36 3.56
CA LEU A 36 8.18 -2.55 3.76
C LEU A 36 7.32 -3.79 4.07
N VAL A 37 6.35 -3.67 4.97
CA VAL A 37 5.44 -4.77 5.32
C VAL A 37 4.59 -5.21 4.13
N ALA A 38 4.10 -4.26 3.33
CA ALA A 38 3.33 -4.57 2.14
C ALA A 38 4.18 -5.27 1.06
N SER A 39 5.44 -4.83 0.87
CA SER A 39 6.42 -5.49 0.01
C SER A 39 6.72 -6.93 0.46
N ASP A 40 6.97 -7.15 1.75
CA ASP A 40 7.21 -8.50 2.28
C ASP A 40 6.01 -9.42 2.08
N ALA A 41 4.79 -8.91 2.33
CA ALA A 41 3.56 -9.66 2.09
C ALA A 41 3.38 -10.03 0.61
N VAL A 42 3.73 -9.13 -0.31
CA VAL A 42 3.70 -9.41 -1.76
C VAL A 42 4.69 -10.53 -2.11
N LEU A 43 5.93 -10.45 -1.62
CA LEU A 43 6.96 -11.47 -1.88
C LEU A 43 6.57 -12.85 -1.34
N GLU A 44 5.96 -12.92 -0.16
CA GLU A 44 5.44 -14.17 0.39
C GLU A 44 4.33 -14.78 -0.49
N ILE A 45 3.40 -13.95 -0.96
CA ILE A 45 2.32 -14.40 -1.84
C ILE A 45 2.90 -14.89 -3.18
N GLU A 46 3.84 -14.16 -3.77
CA GLU A 46 4.50 -14.55 -5.02
C GLU A 46 5.24 -15.89 -4.88
N SER A 47 5.99 -16.08 -3.79
CA SER A 47 6.66 -17.33 -3.46
C SER A 47 5.67 -18.50 -3.39
N ARG A 48 4.54 -18.30 -2.69
CA ARG A 48 3.48 -19.31 -2.58
C ARG A 48 2.83 -19.63 -3.92
N VAL A 49 2.51 -18.61 -4.72
CA VAL A 49 1.96 -18.78 -6.08
C VAL A 49 2.91 -19.59 -6.94
N ASN A 50 4.21 -19.31 -6.88
CA ASN A 50 5.23 -20.03 -7.66
C ASN A 50 5.31 -21.52 -7.28
N ALA A 51 5.26 -21.82 -5.97
CA ALA A 51 5.20 -23.20 -5.48
C ALA A 51 3.92 -23.94 -5.95
N GLN A 52 2.77 -23.26 -5.94
CA GLN A 52 1.50 -23.81 -6.42
C GLN A 52 1.53 -24.05 -7.94
N LEU A 53 2.06 -23.12 -8.73
CA LEU A 53 2.23 -23.27 -10.18
C LEU A 53 3.15 -24.45 -10.53
N THR A 54 4.26 -24.60 -9.81
CA THR A 54 5.17 -25.74 -9.97
C THR A 54 4.47 -27.08 -9.70
N THR A 55 3.58 -27.11 -8.71
CA THR A 55 2.79 -28.31 -8.37
C THR A 55 1.72 -28.58 -9.42
N ALA A 56 1.00 -27.55 -9.88
CA ALA A 56 0.04 -27.66 -10.96
C ALA A 56 0.69 -28.18 -12.26
N TYR A 57 1.87 -27.66 -12.61
CA TYR A 57 2.63 -28.11 -13.76
C TYR A 57 3.00 -29.60 -13.69
N ARG A 58 3.49 -30.07 -12.53
CA ARG A 58 3.80 -31.50 -12.34
C ARG A 58 2.56 -32.39 -12.50
N HIS A 59 1.41 -31.97 -11.98
CA HIS A 59 0.16 -32.71 -12.16
C HIS A 59 -0.30 -32.73 -13.62
N LEU A 60 -0.13 -31.63 -14.36
CA LEU A 60 -0.41 -31.59 -15.80
C LEU A 60 0.48 -32.55 -16.57
N MET A 61 1.78 -32.60 -16.27
CA MET A 61 2.71 -33.53 -16.93
C MET A 61 2.33 -35.00 -16.68
N GLN A 62 1.89 -35.33 -15.46
CA GLN A 62 1.39 -36.68 -15.14
C GLN A 62 0.09 -37.00 -15.90
N ALA A 63 -0.84 -36.05 -15.96
CA ALA A 63 -2.12 -36.23 -16.64
C ALA A 63 -1.99 -36.28 -18.17
N ALA A 64 -0.95 -35.65 -18.73
CA ALA A 64 -0.67 -35.68 -20.17
C ALA A 64 -0.17 -37.04 -20.65
N ALA A 65 0.49 -37.81 -19.76
CA ALA A 65 0.96 -39.17 -20.06
C ALA A 65 -0.12 -40.25 -19.84
N GLU A 66 -1.26 -39.90 -19.25
CA GLU A 66 -2.34 -40.85 -18.95
C GLU A 66 -3.41 -40.83 -20.05
N ALA A 67 -3.91 -42.02 -20.39
CA ALA A 67 -5.11 -42.16 -21.21
C ALA A 67 -6.33 -41.59 -20.48
N ASP A 68 -7.36 -41.24 -21.24
CA ASP A 68 -8.56 -40.63 -20.68
C ASP A 68 -9.23 -41.58 -19.67
N SER A 69 -9.22 -41.16 -18.41
CA SER A 69 -9.61 -41.98 -17.27
C SER A 69 -10.12 -41.08 -16.14
N SER A 70 -10.91 -41.65 -15.24
CA SER A 70 -11.39 -40.96 -14.04
C SER A 70 -10.24 -40.43 -13.17
N ALA A 71 -9.11 -41.15 -13.12
CA ALA A 71 -7.90 -40.74 -12.41
C ALA A 71 -7.26 -39.49 -13.03
N ARG A 72 -7.14 -39.46 -14.37
CA ARG A 72 -6.67 -38.29 -15.12
C ARG A 72 -7.58 -37.08 -14.86
N GLN A 73 -8.89 -37.30 -14.88
CA GLN A 73 -9.88 -36.24 -14.67
C GLN A 73 -9.82 -35.67 -13.24
N ALA A 74 -9.61 -36.52 -12.23
CA ALA A 74 -9.38 -36.07 -10.85
C ALA A 74 -8.10 -35.23 -10.70
N LYS A 75 -7.02 -35.58 -11.39
CA LYS A 75 -5.79 -34.76 -11.43
C LYS A 75 -6.03 -33.39 -12.07
N LEU A 76 -6.74 -33.36 -13.20
CA LEU A 76 -7.10 -32.11 -13.87
C LEU A 76 -7.99 -31.22 -13.00
N GLN A 77 -8.96 -31.79 -12.28
CA GLN A 77 -9.77 -31.03 -11.31
C GLN A 77 -8.90 -30.43 -10.20
N ARG A 78 -7.91 -31.18 -9.69
CA ARG A 78 -6.97 -30.66 -8.69
C ARG A 78 -6.10 -29.53 -9.23
N VAL A 79 -5.67 -29.61 -10.49
CA VAL A 79 -4.97 -28.52 -11.18
C VAL A 79 -5.87 -27.28 -11.30
N ILE A 80 -7.12 -27.44 -11.73
CA ILE A 80 -8.08 -26.34 -11.85
C ILE A 80 -8.27 -25.64 -10.50
N ALA A 81 -8.45 -26.40 -9.41
CA ALA A 81 -8.58 -25.83 -8.07
C ALA A 81 -7.34 -25.02 -7.63
N LEU A 82 -6.14 -25.53 -7.93
CA LEU A 82 -4.89 -24.81 -7.68
C LEU A 82 -4.82 -23.50 -8.48
N LEU A 83 -5.16 -23.55 -9.77
CA LEU A 83 -5.14 -22.36 -10.64
C LEU A 83 -6.18 -21.31 -10.22
N ASN A 84 -7.37 -21.72 -9.80
CA ASN A 84 -8.38 -20.80 -9.26
C ASN A 84 -7.87 -20.07 -8.01
N THR A 85 -7.21 -20.80 -7.11
CA THR A 85 -6.60 -20.23 -5.90
C THR A 85 -5.51 -19.20 -6.27
N ILE A 86 -4.70 -19.49 -7.31
CA ILE A 86 -3.68 -18.57 -7.80
C ILE A 86 -4.30 -17.29 -8.38
N ILE A 87 -5.39 -17.40 -9.14
CA ILE A 87 -6.08 -16.23 -9.73
C ILE A 87 -6.56 -15.28 -8.62
N GLU A 88 -7.14 -15.82 -7.54
CA GLU A 88 -7.56 -15.02 -6.38
C GLU A 88 -6.36 -14.31 -5.72
N GLN A 89 -5.27 -15.04 -5.49
CA GLN A 89 -4.05 -14.49 -4.89
C GLN A 89 -3.42 -13.39 -5.76
N GLN A 90 -3.42 -13.55 -7.08
CA GLN A 90 -2.96 -12.51 -8.01
C GLN A 90 -3.87 -11.27 -8.02
N GLY A 91 -5.18 -11.45 -7.80
CA GLY A 91 -6.11 -10.35 -7.60
C GLY A 91 -5.78 -9.56 -6.33
N HIS A 92 -5.46 -10.27 -5.24
CA HIS A 92 -5.05 -9.66 -3.98
C HIS A 92 -3.73 -8.88 -4.07
N VAL A 93 -2.69 -9.46 -4.69
CA VAL A 93 -1.42 -8.76 -4.94
C VAL A 93 -1.62 -7.49 -5.76
N ARG A 94 -2.42 -7.55 -6.83
CA ARG A 94 -2.75 -6.35 -7.61
C ARG A 94 -3.48 -5.28 -6.79
N ALA A 95 -4.32 -5.67 -5.84
CA ALA A 95 -4.99 -4.74 -4.94
C ALA A 95 -3.99 -4.09 -3.95
N LEU A 96 -3.08 -4.87 -3.37
CA LEU A 96 -2.01 -4.38 -2.49
C LEU A 96 -1.10 -3.39 -3.22
N MET A 97 -0.60 -3.75 -4.41
CA MET A 97 0.27 -2.86 -5.19
C MET A 97 -0.43 -1.56 -5.60
N ARG A 98 -1.74 -1.58 -5.89
CA ARG A 98 -2.50 -0.34 -6.16
C ARG A 98 -2.60 0.57 -4.94
N LEU A 99 -2.72 0.00 -3.75
CA LEU A 99 -2.70 0.75 -2.49
C LEU A 99 -1.32 1.33 -2.23
N GLU A 100 -0.24 0.60 -2.53
CA GLU A 100 1.14 1.12 -2.46
C GLU A 100 1.42 2.23 -3.47
N VAL A 101 0.88 2.16 -4.70
CA VAL A 101 1.03 3.21 -5.71
C VAL A 101 0.30 4.49 -5.30
N ARG A 102 -0.95 4.39 -4.81
CA ARG A 102 -1.67 5.55 -4.24
C ARG A 102 -1.02 6.04 -2.95
N ALA A 103 -0.47 5.10 -2.19
CA ALA A 103 0.54 5.24 -1.17
C ALA A 103 1.59 6.26 -1.58
N THR A 104 2.32 5.93 -2.65
CA THR A 104 3.55 6.57 -3.12
C THR A 104 3.36 7.80 -4.00
N GLU A 105 2.18 8.01 -4.61
CA GLU A 105 1.84 9.26 -5.29
C GLU A 105 2.04 10.43 -4.31
N ALA A 106 3.14 11.16 -4.52
CA ALA A 106 3.32 12.46 -3.91
C ALA A 106 2.09 13.29 -4.30
N LEU A 107 1.41 13.85 -3.30
CA LEU A 107 0.40 14.87 -3.53
C LEU A 107 0.97 15.87 -4.55
N PRO A 108 0.21 16.22 -5.61
CA PRO A 108 0.72 17.09 -6.66
C PRO A 108 1.35 18.36 -6.09
N ASP A 109 2.37 18.90 -6.74
CA ASP A 109 3.11 20.10 -6.29
C ASP A 109 2.21 21.32 -5.97
N TRP A 110 0.96 21.33 -6.45
CA TRP A 110 -0.04 22.35 -6.15
C TRP A 110 -0.76 22.19 -4.80
N TYR A 111 -0.66 21.03 -4.14
CA TYR A 111 -1.26 20.79 -2.82
C TYR A 111 -0.32 21.26 -1.70
N SER A 112 -0.39 22.56 -1.38
CA SER A 112 0.18 23.13 -0.15
C SER A 112 -0.88 23.14 0.96
N PRO A 113 -0.68 22.42 2.08
CA PRO A 113 -1.62 22.44 3.21
C PRO A 113 -1.54 23.74 4.05
N GLU A 114 -0.76 24.73 3.63
CA GLU A 114 -0.51 26.00 4.33
C GLU A 114 -1.52 27.11 3.98
N ILE A 115 -2.69 26.81 3.40
CA ILE A 115 -3.74 27.82 3.20
C ILE A 115 -4.74 27.76 4.35
N GLY A 116 -4.41 28.45 5.44
CA GLY A 116 -5.40 28.85 6.45
C GLY A 116 -6.48 29.77 5.83
N PRO A 117 -7.71 29.79 6.40
CA PRO A 117 -8.83 30.51 5.82
C PRO A 117 -8.59 32.04 5.88
N ALA A 118 -8.94 32.68 4.78
CA ALA A 118 -8.64 34.05 4.39
C ALA A 118 -9.10 35.16 5.36
N ALA A 119 -8.40 36.29 5.36
CA ALA A 119 -9.02 37.61 5.55
C ALA A 119 -8.20 38.74 4.91
N HIS A 120 -8.85 39.37 3.93
CA HIS A 120 -8.56 40.61 3.21
C HIS A 120 -7.85 41.74 3.98
N LEU A 121 -7.08 42.56 3.26
CA LEU A 121 -7.45 43.94 2.88
C LEU A 121 -6.26 44.70 2.24
N HIS A 122 -6.55 45.44 1.16
CA HIS A 122 -6.05 46.78 0.76
C HIS A 122 -4.76 47.32 1.43
N GLN A 123 -3.82 48.00 0.78
CA GLN A 123 -3.90 49.02 -0.28
C GLN A 123 -2.44 49.41 -0.66
N GLY A 124 -2.25 50.13 -1.78
CA GLY A 124 -0.98 50.75 -2.19
C GLY A 124 -0.44 51.79 -1.19
N PRO A 125 0.72 52.39 -1.47
CA PRO A 125 0.87 53.32 -2.59
C PRO A 125 1.91 52.93 -3.66
#